data_AF-A0A087UPZ9-F1
#
_entry.id   AF-A0A087UPZ9-F1
#
_cell.length_a   1.000
_cell.length_b   1.000
_cell.length_c   1.000
_cell.angle_alpha   90.00
_cell.angle_beta   90.00
_cell.angle_gamma   90.00
#
_symmetry.space_group_name_H-M   'P 1'
#
loop_
_entity.id
_entity.type
_entity.pdbx_description
1 polymer ?
#
loop_
_entity_poly.entity_id
_entity_poly.type
_entity_poly.pdbx_seq_one_letter_code
_entity_poly.pdbx_strand_id
1 'polypeptide(L)' 'MIKVHIFAAIVLIFCFVVLVGAQKPPRLYAKSKCEKRIKNETLLEKCKTCVEEYTLPEF' A
#
# COMPACT_ATOMS: atom_id res chain seq x y z
N MET A 1 -22.70 -30.79 7.91
CA MET A 1 -21.72 -30.09 8.78
C MET A 1 -20.40 -29.78 8.07
N ILE A 2 -19.72 -30.74 7.42
CA ILE A 2 -18.41 -30.53 6.74
C ILE A 2 -18.37 -29.35 5.75
N LYS A 3 -19.41 -29.18 4.93
CA LYS A 3 -19.50 -28.07 3.95
C LYS A 3 -19.45 -26.67 4.59
N VAL A 4 -19.99 -26.52 5.81
CA VAL A 4 -20.00 -25.24 6.55
C VAL A 4 -18.60 -24.90 7.06
N HIS A 5 -17.85 -25.91 7.54
CA HIS A 5 -16.48 -25.72 7.99
C HIS A 5 -15.52 -25.35 6.85
N ILE A 6 -15.70 -25.95 5.66
CA ILE A 6 -14.90 -25.61 4.47
C ILE A 6 -15.16 -24.16 4.05
N PHE A 7 -16.42 -23.73 4.03
CA PHE A 7 -16.78 -22.36 3.69
C PHE A 7 -16.18 -21.35 4.68
N ALA A 8 -16.26 -21.64 5.99
CA ALA A 8 -15.66 -20.79 7.02
C ALA A 8 -14.13 -20.68 6.89
N ALA A 9 -13.45 -21.78 6.54
CA ALA A 9 -12.01 -21.77 6.31
C ALA A 9 -11.61 -20.91 5.11
N ILE A 10 -12.37 -20.96 4.01
CA ILE A 10 -12.11 -20.12 2.81
C ILE A 10 -12.27 -18.63 3.14
N VAL A 11 -13.31 -18.26 3.89
CA VAL A 11 -13.53 -16.87 4.32
C VAL A 11 -12.39 -16.38 5.22
N LEU A 12 -11.92 -17.21 6.15
CA LEU A 12 -10.79 -16.88 7.03
C LEU A 12 -9.49 -16.65 6.25
N ILE A 13 -9.20 -17.52 5.27
CA ILE A 13 -8.02 -17.38 4.41
C ILE A 13 -8.11 -16.07 3.60
N PHE A 14 -9.28 -15.76 3.04
CA PHE A 14 -9.48 -14.54 2.29
C PHE A 14 -9.29 -13.29 3.17
N CYS A 15 -9.83 -13.28 4.39
CA CYS A 15 -9.61 -12.19 5.35
C CYS A 15 -8.12 -12.02 5.69
N PHE A 16 -7.38 -13.12 5.86
CA PHE A 16 -5.95 -13.06 6.15
C PHE A 16 -5.14 -12.46 4.99
N VAL A 17 -5.43 -12.85 3.74
CA VAL A 17 -4.77 -12.29 2.54
C VAL A 17 -5.05 -10.80 2.41
N VAL A 18 -6.28 -10.35 2.65
CA VAL A 18 -6.66 -8.93 2.61
C VAL A 18 -5.93 -8.12 3.70
N LEU A 19 -5.80 -8.68 4.92
CA LEU A 19 -5.08 -8.02 6.02
C LEU A 19 -3.59 -7.88 5.74
N VAL A 20 -2.95 -8.89 5.16
CA VAL A 20 -1.51 -8.86 4.84
C VAL A 20 -1.23 -7.93 3.65
N GLY A 21 -2.13 -7.85 2.66
CA GLY A 21 -2.00 -6.96 1.50
C GLY A 21 -2.21 -5.46 1.78
N ALA A 22 -2.62 -5.08 3.00
CA ALA A 22 -3.00 -3.70 3.32
C ALA A 22 -1.81 -2.74 3.54
N GLN A 23 -0.59 -3.25 3.72
CA GLN A 23 0.60 -2.40 3.77
C GLN A 23 1.03 -1.99 2.35
N LYS A 24 0.64 -0.78 1.95
CA LYS A 24 1.18 -0.17 0.73
C LYS A 24 2.71 -0.12 0.84
N PRO A 25 3.46 -0.47 -0.22
CA PRO A 25 4.91 -0.31 -0.21
C PRO A 25 5.27 1.15 0.09
N PRO A 26 6.37 1.39 0.83
CA PRO A 26 6.73 2.70 1.37
C PRO A 26 6.79 3.80 0.30
N ARG A 27 7.20 3.45 -0.93
CA ARG A 27 7.17 4.36 -2.09
C ARG A 27 5.75 4.80 -2.48
N LEU A 28 4.78 3.89 -2.56
CA LEU A 28 3.39 4.23 -2.89
C LEU A 28 2.75 5.07 -1.78
N TYR A 29 3.09 4.80 -0.53
CA TYR A 29 2.65 5.63 0.59
C TYR A 29 3.21 7.06 0.48
N ALA A 30 4.51 7.21 0.23
CA ALA A 30 5.16 8.51 0.07
C ALA A 30 4.60 9.31 -1.11
N LYS A 31 4.37 8.66 -2.26
CA LYS A 31 3.76 9.29 -3.45
C LYS A 31 2.34 9.81 -3.15
N SER A 32 1.52 9.01 -2.48
CA SER A 32 0.17 9.44 -2.06
C SER A 32 0.21 10.61 -1.08
N LYS A 33 1.26 10.72 -0.25
CA LYS A 33 1.44 11.84 0.67
C LYS A 33 1.82 13.14 -0.06
N CYS A 34 2.66 13.07 -1.11
CA CYS A 34 2.95 14.20 -1.99
C CYS A 34 1.65 14.79 -2.57
N GLU A 35 0.80 13.93 -3.16
CA GLU A 35 -0.47 14.33 -3.79
C GLU A 35 -1.46 14.95 -2.81
N LYS A 36 -1.50 14.47 -1.56
CA LYS A 36 -2.41 15.02 -0.53
C LYS A 36 -1.95 16.34 0.06
N ARG A 37 -0.63 16.60 0.08
CA ARG A 37 -0.05 17.75 0.80
C ARG A 37 0.34 18.89 -0.11
N ILE A 38 0.71 18.62 -1.35
CA ILE A 38 1.22 19.64 -2.28
C ILE A 38 0.14 20.01 -3.28
N LYS A 39 -0.33 21.25 -3.20
CA LYS A 39 -1.34 21.81 -4.12
C LYS A 39 -0.73 22.51 -5.35
N ASN A 40 0.57 22.83 -5.29
CA ASN A 40 1.31 23.43 -6.39
C ASN A 40 1.84 22.34 -7.31
N GLU A 41 1.45 22.36 -8.58
CA GLU A 41 1.77 21.30 -9.56
C GLU A 41 3.28 21.11 -9.77
N THR A 42 4.05 22.21 -9.84
CA THR A 42 5.51 22.14 -10.02
C THR A 42 6.21 21.49 -8.82
N LEU A 43 5.75 21.78 -7.61
CA LEU A 43 6.28 21.16 -6.40
C LEU A 43 5.81 19.70 -6.27
N LEU A 44 4.63 19.37 -6.78
CA LEU A 44 4.09 18.02 -6.77
C LEU A 44 4.93 17.10 -7.66
N GLU A 45 5.27 17.54 -8.87
CA GLU A 45 6.16 16.79 -9.76
C GLU A 45 7.52 16.55 -9.12
N LYS A 46 8.16 17.60 -8.58
CA LYS A 46 9.45 17.46 -7.86
C LYS A 46 9.36 16.46 -6.70
N CYS A 47 8.27 16.46 -5.94
CA CYS A 47 8.06 15.52 -4.85
C CYS A 47 7.92 14.08 -5.37
N LYS A 48 7.19 13.87 -6.46
CA LYS A 48 7.03 12.55 -7.09
C LYS A 48 8.37 12.02 -7.60
N THR A 49 9.15 12.84 -8.29
CA THR A 49 10.49 12.49 -8.78
C THR A 49 11.43 12.13 -7.64
N CYS A 50 11.44 12.92 -6.56
CA CYS A 50 12.25 12.64 -5.38
C CYS A 50 11.90 11.27 -4.75
N VAL A 51 10.62 10.94 -4.62
CA VAL A 51 10.18 9.63 -4.10
C VAL A 51 10.59 8.46 -5.01
N GLU A 52 10.65 8.70 -6.32
CA GLU A 52 10.99 7.70 -7.32
C GLU A 52 12.50 7.41 -7.36
N GLU A 53 13.31 8.46 -7.26
CA GLU A 53 14.77 8.39 -7.20
C GLU A 53 15.29 7.94 -5.82
N TYR A 54 14.56 8.25 -4.75
CA TYR A 54 14.97 7.88 -3.40
C TYR A 54 14.98 6.35 -3.22
N THR A 55 16.16 5.83 -2.92
CA THR A 55 16.37 4.45 -2.49
C THR A 55 16.27 4.41 -0.98
N LEU A 56 15.39 3.56 -0.44
CA LEU A 56 15.36 3.33 1.00
C LEU A 56 16.70 2.72 1.41
N PRO A 57 17.36 3.24 2.46
CA PRO A 57 18.55 2.57 2.98
C PRO A 57 18.17 1.15 3.35
N GLU A 58 18.91 0.18 2.81
CA GLU A 58 18.78 -1.22 3.20
C GLU A 58 19.18 -1.33 4.67
N PHE A 59 18.29 -1.88 5.50
CA PHE A 59 18.52 -2.13 6.93
C PHE A 59 19.31 -3.41 7.13
#